data_AF-A0A9X6S5I3-F1
#
_entry.id   AF-A0A9X6S5I3-F1
#
_cell.length_a   1.000
_cell.length_b   1.000
_cell.length_c   1.000
_cell.angle_alpha   90.00
_cell.angle_beta   90.00
_cell.angle_gamma   90.00
#
_symmetry.space_group_name_H-M   'P 1'
#
loop_
_entity.id
_entity.type
_entity.pdbx_description
1 polymer ?
#
loop_
_entity_poly.entity_id
_entity_poly.type
_entity_poly.pdbx_seq_one_letter_code
_entity_poly.pdbx_strand_id
1 'polypeptide(L)'
;MGNGYGIGIKDSSKVASFDATFTNLSRLSYKGKKISKVIMHFSGTGENWGMNLANNLYYGFHSWNGAKNIRFEWFYEDGTKVNFENGTAYLTVASLNTYLQRNQWGHERTTVISGGKALALYGSSVSLHNGNELYSSKANSIDTSGRARATDGADSKPDQKLIDNFFPNQKDITNTNIPYKWDTANSPDRYYGAGLIALNGSDLTIKVDVKNDDRPNGTEPWNAQWANFGTIIPETPNINRPELTVHYHHTNVALQH
;
A
#
# COMPACT_ATOMS: atom_id res chain seq x y z
N MET A 1 -10.04 2.32 -15.20
CA MET A 1 -9.17 1.14 -15.41
C MET A 1 -9.08 0.88 -16.89
N GLY A 2 -7.91 0.46 -17.41
CA GLY A 2 -7.80 -0.06 -18.78
C GLY A 2 -8.36 -1.49 -18.90
N ASN A 3 -8.15 -2.15 -20.03
CA ASN A 3 -8.51 -3.55 -20.23
C ASN A 3 -7.93 -4.47 -19.13
N GLY A 4 -8.67 -5.50 -18.74
CA GLY A 4 -8.32 -6.40 -17.64
C GLY A 4 -9.21 -7.64 -17.56
N TYR A 5 -9.03 -8.41 -16.48
CA TYR A 5 -9.76 -9.64 -16.20
C TYR A 5 -10.53 -9.54 -14.88
N GLY A 6 -11.82 -9.86 -14.93
CA GLY A 6 -12.61 -10.13 -13.72
C GLY A 6 -12.36 -11.55 -13.24
N ILE A 7 -11.95 -11.69 -11.99
CA ILE A 7 -11.68 -12.98 -11.34
C ILE A 7 -12.56 -13.11 -10.12
N GLY A 8 -13.25 -14.25 -10.00
CA GLY A 8 -14.08 -14.59 -8.85
C GLY A 8 -13.96 -16.07 -8.50
N ILE A 9 -14.18 -16.40 -7.22
CA ILE A 9 -14.19 -17.79 -6.76
C ILE A 9 -15.56 -18.41 -7.06
N LYS A 10 -15.58 -19.57 -7.73
CA LYS A 10 -16.81 -20.34 -8.00
C LYS A 10 -17.28 -21.17 -6.79
N ASP A 11 -16.34 -21.65 -5.97
CA ASP A 11 -16.60 -22.48 -4.79
C ASP A 11 -15.84 -21.86 -3.60
N SER A 12 -16.56 -21.10 -2.78
CA SER A 12 -16.01 -20.33 -1.64
C SER A 12 -15.47 -21.20 -0.51
N SER A 13 -15.78 -22.50 -0.50
CA SER A 13 -15.27 -23.46 0.49
C SER A 13 -13.83 -23.92 0.22
N LYS A 14 -13.30 -23.63 -0.98
CA LYS A 14 -11.97 -24.06 -1.42
C LYS A 14 -11.06 -22.86 -1.66
N VAL A 15 -9.76 -23.10 -1.52
CA VAL A 15 -8.74 -22.13 -1.92
C VAL A 15 -8.77 -21.99 -3.44
N ALA A 16 -9.03 -20.77 -3.91
CA ALA A 16 -8.79 -20.41 -5.30
C ALA A 16 -7.34 -19.93 -5.44
N SER A 17 -6.72 -20.29 -6.55
CA SER A 17 -5.42 -19.75 -6.95
C SER A 17 -5.32 -19.62 -8.46
N PHE A 18 -4.55 -18.65 -8.91
CA PHE A 18 -4.27 -18.43 -10.32
C PHE A 18 -2.96 -17.63 -10.47
N ASP A 19 -2.35 -17.73 -11.65
CA ASP A 19 -1.13 -17.00 -11.97
C ASP A 19 -1.44 -15.89 -12.99
N ALA A 20 -1.01 -14.67 -12.68
CA ALA A 20 -0.96 -13.58 -13.63
C ALA A 20 0.48 -13.43 -14.14
N THR A 21 0.70 -13.72 -15.41
CA THR A 21 2.02 -13.64 -16.04
C THR A 21 2.08 -12.42 -16.97
N PHE A 22 2.91 -11.45 -16.60
CA PHE A 22 3.17 -10.24 -17.39
C PHE A 22 4.50 -10.42 -18.12
N THR A 23 4.48 -10.40 -19.46
CA THR A 23 5.67 -10.52 -20.32
C THR A 23 5.86 -9.26 -21.16
N ASN A 24 6.93 -9.24 -21.95
CA ASN A 24 7.27 -8.13 -22.85
C ASN A 24 7.42 -6.78 -22.11
N LEU A 25 7.87 -6.84 -20.85
CA LEU A 25 8.09 -5.66 -20.02
C LEU A 25 9.33 -4.92 -20.52
N SER A 26 9.16 -3.63 -20.84
CA SER A 26 10.22 -2.78 -21.42
C SER A 26 10.75 -1.71 -20.48
N ARG A 27 10.07 -1.46 -19.36
CA ARG A 27 10.37 -0.35 -18.44
C ARG A 27 10.92 -0.80 -17.07
N LEU A 28 11.07 -2.11 -16.85
CA LEU A 28 11.62 -2.63 -15.60
C LEU A 28 13.06 -3.09 -15.81
N SER A 29 13.92 -2.71 -14.89
CA SER A 29 15.31 -3.16 -14.82
C SER A 29 15.77 -3.18 -13.37
N TYR A 30 16.71 -4.06 -13.06
CA TYR A 30 17.42 -4.05 -11.79
C TYR A 30 18.92 -4.07 -12.06
N LYS A 31 19.64 -3.10 -11.47
CA LYS A 31 21.07 -2.85 -11.69
C LYS A 31 21.48 -2.83 -13.18
N GLY A 32 20.65 -2.20 -14.01
CA GLY A 32 20.89 -2.09 -15.46
C GLY A 32 20.52 -3.32 -16.29
N LYS A 33 20.21 -4.47 -15.69
CA LYS A 33 19.73 -5.66 -16.41
C LYS A 33 18.19 -5.62 -16.52
N LYS A 34 17.68 -5.78 -17.74
CA LYS A 34 16.24 -5.68 -18.03
C LYS A 34 15.45 -6.85 -17.43
N ILE A 35 14.37 -6.52 -16.73
CA ILE A 35 13.35 -7.47 -16.25
C ILE A 35 12.28 -7.57 -17.32
N SER A 36 12.12 -8.75 -17.92
CA SER A 36 11.24 -8.98 -19.07
C SER A 36 9.90 -9.59 -18.67
N LYS A 37 9.83 -10.23 -17.50
CA LYS A 37 8.67 -10.97 -17.02
C LYS A 37 8.48 -10.84 -15.52
N VAL A 38 7.22 -10.69 -15.11
CA VAL A 38 6.76 -10.78 -13.71
C VAL A 38 5.64 -11.79 -13.64
N ILE A 39 5.70 -12.70 -12.66
CA ILE A 39 4.63 -13.63 -12.34
C ILE A 39 4.10 -13.27 -10.96
N MET A 40 2.78 -13.10 -10.85
CA MET A 40 2.06 -12.93 -9.60
C MET A 40 1.19 -14.17 -9.37
N HIS A 41 1.53 -14.95 -8.35
CA HIS A 41 0.74 -16.10 -7.92
C HIS A 41 -0.27 -15.63 -6.88
N PHE A 42 -1.53 -15.59 -7.25
CA PHE A 42 -2.62 -15.20 -6.35
C PHE A 42 -3.21 -16.42 -5.66
N SER A 43 -3.59 -16.25 -4.39
CA SER A 43 -4.43 -17.21 -3.69
C SER A 43 -5.37 -16.55 -2.68
N GLY A 44 -6.50 -17.20 -2.42
CA GLY A 44 -7.49 -16.73 -1.46
C GLY A 44 -8.66 -17.68 -1.29
N THR A 45 -9.47 -17.43 -0.26
CA THR A 45 -10.69 -18.16 0.08
C THR A 45 -11.77 -17.16 0.48
N GLY A 46 -13.02 -17.63 0.53
CA GLY A 46 -14.13 -16.89 1.10
C GLY A 46 -15.22 -16.56 0.08
N GLU A 47 -16.42 -16.30 0.62
CA GLU A 47 -17.56 -15.87 -0.17
C GLU A 47 -17.32 -14.51 -0.80
N ASN A 48 -17.77 -14.38 -2.06
CA ASN A 48 -17.68 -13.13 -2.83
C ASN A 48 -16.26 -12.55 -2.95
N TRP A 49 -15.22 -13.38 -2.73
CA TRP A 49 -13.85 -13.02 -3.04
C TRP A 49 -13.74 -12.74 -4.54
N GLY A 50 -13.30 -11.53 -4.88
CA GLY A 50 -13.13 -11.15 -6.28
C GLY A 50 -12.12 -10.03 -6.48
N MET A 51 -11.69 -9.90 -7.72
CA MET A 51 -10.87 -8.79 -8.18
C MET A 51 -11.05 -8.51 -9.67
N ASN A 52 -10.77 -7.27 -10.06
CA ASN A 52 -10.50 -6.89 -11.43
C ASN A 52 -9.00 -6.62 -11.56
N LEU A 53 -8.29 -7.49 -12.26
CA LEU A 53 -6.85 -7.37 -12.52
C LEU A 53 -6.61 -6.61 -13.82
N ALA A 54 -5.80 -5.56 -13.78
CA ALA A 54 -5.44 -4.81 -14.97
C ALA A 54 -4.37 -5.54 -15.81
N ASN A 55 -4.43 -5.41 -17.14
CA ASN A 55 -3.40 -5.96 -18.04
C ASN A 55 -2.04 -5.25 -17.91
N ASN A 56 -2.04 -4.02 -17.39
CA ASN A 56 -0.82 -3.29 -17.08
C ASN A 56 -0.51 -3.43 -15.59
N LEU A 57 0.63 -4.06 -15.30
CA LEU A 57 1.12 -4.29 -13.94
C LEU A 57 1.13 -3.04 -13.06
N TYR A 58 1.42 -1.87 -13.64
CA TYR A 58 1.44 -0.58 -12.92
C TYR A 58 0.08 -0.22 -12.30
N TYR A 59 -1.02 -0.61 -12.96
CA TYR A 59 -2.36 -0.34 -12.48
C TYR A 59 -2.87 -1.40 -11.49
N GLY A 60 -2.14 -2.48 -11.23
CA GLY A 60 -2.49 -3.47 -10.22
C GLY A 60 -3.89 -4.05 -10.37
N PHE A 61 -4.65 -4.11 -9.27
CA PHE A 61 -6.00 -4.68 -9.25
C PHE A 61 -6.93 -3.94 -8.29
N HIS A 62 -8.21 -3.90 -8.63
CA HIS A 62 -9.27 -3.56 -7.69
C HIS A 62 -9.81 -4.86 -7.09
N SER A 63 -9.87 -4.96 -5.77
CA SER A 63 -10.33 -6.16 -5.07
C SER A 63 -11.48 -5.82 -4.15
N TRP A 64 -12.33 -6.81 -3.92
CA TRP A 64 -13.35 -6.78 -2.88
C TRP A 64 -13.37 -8.13 -2.16
N ASN A 65 -13.68 -8.09 -0.87
CA ASN A 65 -13.85 -9.20 0.07
C ASN A 65 -12.68 -10.19 0.14
N GLY A 66 -12.23 -10.47 1.36
CA GLY A 66 -11.20 -11.47 1.61
C GLY A 66 -9.81 -11.06 1.12
N ALA A 67 -8.80 -11.60 1.80
CA ALA A 67 -7.41 -11.28 1.54
C ALA A 67 -6.92 -11.81 0.20
N LYS A 68 -6.05 -11.03 -0.45
CA LYS A 68 -5.32 -11.41 -1.66
C LYS A 68 -3.90 -11.76 -1.25
N ASN A 69 -3.58 -13.05 -1.15
CA ASN A 69 -2.21 -13.50 -0.96
C ASN A 69 -1.53 -13.51 -2.32
N ILE A 70 -0.34 -12.93 -2.40
CA ILE A 70 0.37 -12.72 -3.66
C ILE A 70 1.83 -13.11 -3.46
N ARG A 71 2.33 -14.05 -4.26
CA ARG A 71 3.76 -14.29 -4.41
C ARG A 71 4.24 -13.72 -5.75
N PHE A 72 5.23 -12.85 -5.72
CA PHE A 72 5.85 -12.26 -6.89
C PHE A 72 7.13 -12.99 -7.25
N GLU A 73 7.34 -13.19 -8.54
CA GLU A 73 8.60 -13.64 -9.13
C GLU A 73 8.96 -12.73 -10.30
N TRP A 74 10.21 -12.31 -10.39
CA TRP A 74 10.72 -11.46 -11.47
C TRP A 74 11.79 -12.20 -12.26
N PHE A 75 11.82 -12.01 -13.58
CA PHE A 75 12.75 -12.69 -14.46
C PHE A 75 13.41 -11.73 -15.44
N TYR A 76 14.69 -11.97 -15.69
CA TYR A 76 15.41 -11.32 -16.77
C TYR A 76 15.08 -11.94 -18.14
N GLU A 77 15.61 -11.34 -19.20
CA GLU A 77 15.41 -11.81 -20.59
C GLU A 77 15.92 -13.24 -20.84
N ASP A 78 16.97 -13.66 -20.15
CA ASP A 78 17.52 -15.03 -20.23
C ASP A 78 16.68 -16.07 -19.46
N GLY A 79 15.58 -15.65 -18.82
CA GLY A 79 14.71 -16.52 -18.04
C GLY A 79 15.19 -16.81 -16.61
N THR A 80 16.33 -16.28 -16.20
CA THR A 80 16.81 -16.41 -14.81
C THR A 80 16.00 -15.51 -13.87
N LYS A 81 15.77 -15.98 -12.63
CA LYS A 81 15.13 -15.18 -11.60
C LYS A 81 16.00 -13.99 -11.22
N VAL A 82 15.38 -12.84 -11.02
CA VAL A 82 16.02 -11.69 -10.38
C VAL A 82 16.23 -12.04 -8.91
N ASN A 83 17.40 -11.74 -8.37
CA ASN A 83 17.70 -11.88 -6.96
C ASN A 83 18.08 -10.50 -6.40
N PHE A 84 17.18 -9.91 -5.61
CA PHE A 84 17.39 -8.58 -5.05
C PHE A 84 18.35 -8.65 -3.87
N GLU A 85 19.35 -7.78 -3.89
CA GLU A 85 20.26 -7.61 -2.77
C GLU A 85 19.63 -6.69 -1.73
N ASN A 86 19.91 -6.96 -0.46
CA ASN A 86 19.37 -6.18 0.63
C ASN A 86 19.76 -4.70 0.50
N GLY A 87 18.79 -3.80 0.62
CA GLY A 87 19.00 -2.35 0.52
C GLY A 87 19.16 -1.80 -0.90
N THR A 88 18.90 -2.59 -1.95
CA THR A 88 19.11 -2.15 -3.35
C THR A 88 17.82 -1.99 -4.17
N ALA A 89 16.70 -2.51 -3.69
CA ALA A 89 15.42 -2.46 -4.40
C ALA A 89 14.26 -2.32 -3.42
N TYR A 90 13.28 -1.52 -3.82
CA TYR A 90 12.11 -1.20 -3.01
C TYR A 90 10.85 -1.23 -3.88
N LEU A 91 9.76 -1.79 -3.35
CA LEU A 91 8.43 -1.58 -3.87
C LEU A 91 7.70 -0.57 -3.01
N THR A 92 7.09 0.40 -3.66
CA THR A 92 6.14 1.31 -3.03
C THR A 92 4.77 0.66 -3.00
N VAL A 93 4.18 0.68 -1.82
CA VAL A 93 2.77 0.37 -1.58
C VAL A 93 2.11 1.71 -1.24
N ALA A 94 1.33 2.25 -2.17
CA ALA A 94 0.67 3.55 -2.05
C ALA A 94 -0.85 3.37 -1.97
N SER A 95 -1.58 4.48 -1.77
CA SER A 95 -3.05 4.47 -1.68
C SER A 95 -3.53 3.53 -0.56
N LEU A 96 -2.90 3.60 0.61
CA LEU A 96 -3.35 2.85 1.79
C LEU A 96 -4.31 3.73 2.60
N ASN A 97 -5.55 3.76 2.13
CA ASN A 97 -6.59 4.59 2.67
C ASN A 97 -7.16 3.99 3.96
N THR A 98 -7.68 4.84 4.84
CA THR A 98 -8.30 4.43 6.10
C THR A 98 -9.55 5.26 6.34
N TYR A 99 -10.65 4.54 6.56
CA TYR A 99 -12.00 5.06 6.78
C TYR A 99 -12.46 4.60 8.17
N LEU A 100 -12.86 5.54 9.02
CA LEU A 100 -13.26 5.27 10.41
C LEU A 100 -14.53 6.04 10.76
N GLN A 101 -15.59 5.77 9.99
CA GLN A 101 -16.93 6.31 10.19
C GLN A 101 -17.94 5.16 10.30
N ARG A 102 -19.12 5.42 10.88
CA ARG A 102 -20.11 4.36 11.16
C ARG A 102 -20.57 3.60 9.93
N ASN A 103 -20.73 4.28 8.81
CA ASN A 103 -21.17 3.70 7.54
C ASN A 103 -20.02 3.19 6.65
N GLN A 104 -18.78 3.29 7.09
CA GLN A 104 -17.61 2.82 6.33
C GLN A 104 -16.39 2.74 7.27
N TRP A 105 -16.06 1.51 7.68
CA TRP A 105 -14.93 1.22 8.54
C TRP A 105 -13.95 0.25 7.88
N GLY A 106 -12.71 0.65 7.68
CA GLY A 106 -11.65 -0.23 7.21
C GLY A 106 -10.31 0.47 6.98
N HIS A 107 -9.24 -0.30 7.15
CA HIS A 107 -7.87 0.10 6.87
C HIS A 107 -7.36 -0.71 5.68
N GLU A 108 -7.11 -0.06 4.55
CA GLU A 108 -6.43 -0.71 3.44
C GLU A 108 -5.00 -1.04 3.89
N ARG A 109 -4.61 -2.31 3.72
CA ARG A 109 -3.42 -2.87 4.35
C ARG A 109 -2.65 -3.75 3.40
N THR A 110 -1.33 -3.64 3.52
CA THR A 110 -0.40 -4.64 2.99
C THR A 110 0.42 -5.26 4.11
N THR A 111 0.48 -6.59 4.16
CA THR A 111 1.32 -7.36 5.08
C THR A 111 2.44 -8.04 4.30
N VAL A 112 3.70 -7.86 4.72
CA VAL A 112 4.83 -8.60 4.17
C VAL A 112 4.98 -9.93 4.89
N ILE A 113 4.89 -11.04 4.16
CA ILE A 113 4.99 -12.40 4.71
C ILE A 113 6.44 -12.90 4.63
N SER A 114 7.09 -12.74 3.48
CA SER A 114 8.48 -13.18 3.25
C SER A 114 9.09 -12.48 2.04
N GLY A 115 10.43 -12.54 1.89
CA GLY A 115 11.11 -11.99 0.72
C GLY A 115 11.32 -10.47 0.74
N GLY A 116 11.08 -9.84 1.88
CA GLY A 116 11.28 -8.41 2.05
C GLY A 116 10.99 -7.94 3.46
N LYS A 117 11.13 -6.63 3.67
CA LYS A 117 10.85 -5.94 4.94
C LYS A 117 9.98 -4.72 4.69
N ALA A 118 8.87 -4.61 5.42
CA ALA A 118 8.04 -3.42 5.42
C ALA A 118 8.75 -2.24 6.10
N LEU A 119 8.67 -1.07 5.51
CA LEU A 119 9.26 0.18 5.99
C LEU A 119 8.21 1.30 5.91
N ALA A 120 8.08 2.06 7.00
CA ALA A 120 7.28 3.28 6.99
C ALA A 120 8.06 4.44 6.33
N LEU A 121 7.35 5.34 5.66
CA LEU A 121 7.92 6.57 5.14
C LEU A 121 7.74 7.70 6.16
N TYR A 122 8.78 8.50 6.36
CA TYR A 122 8.67 9.68 7.20
C TYR A 122 7.60 10.63 6.67
N GLY A 123 6.75 11.16 7.57
CA GLY A 123 5.63 12.02 7.22
C GLY A 123 4.41 11.31 6.64
N SER A 124 4.49 10.01 6.37
CA SER A 124 3.33 9.21 5.97
C SER A 124 2.38 9.00 7.15
N SER A 125 1.08 9.00 6.84
CA SER A 125 0.02 8.49 7.72
C SER A 125 0.08 6.97 7.92
N VAL A 126 0.77 6.26 7.02
CA VAL A 126 0.97 4.81 7.08
C VAL A 126 2.15 4.51 8.00
N SER A 127 1.90 3.67 9.00
CA SER A 127 2.90 3.21 9.94
C SER A 127 3.12 1.71 9.85
N LEU A 128 4.25 1.27 10.41
CA LEU A 128 4.55 -0.14 10.56
C LEU A 128 3.85 -0.70 11.80
N HIS A 129 3.06 -1.74 11.60
CA HIS A 129 2.38 -2.49 12.66
C HIS A 129 2.90 -3.93 12.69
N ASN A 130 3.03 -4.50 13.88
CA ASN A 130 3.47 -5.89 14.08
C ASN A 130 4.79 -6.26 13.38
N GLY A 131 5.61 -5.26 13.03
CA GLY A 131 6.88 -5.44 12.31
C GLY A 131 6.77 -5.71 10.81
N ASN A 132 5.57 -5.93 10.25
CA ASN A 132 5.41 -6.29 8.83
C ASN A 132 4.12 -5.80 8.14
N GLU A 133 3.21 -5.13 8.85
CA GLU A 133 1.96 -4.59 8.31
C GLU A 133 2.09 -3.09 8.05
N LEU A 134 1.63 -2.63 6.89
CA LEU A 134 1.55 -1.22 6.51
C LEU A 134 0.08 -0.83 6.35
N TYR A 135 -0.38 0.06 7.22
CA TYR A 135 -1.68 0.76 7.12
C TYR A 135 -1.66 2.02 7.99
N SER A 136 -2.65 2.90 7.87
CA SER A 136 -2.83 4.02 8.80
C SER A 136 -3.73 3.62 9.97
N SER A 137 -3.32 3.89 11.21
CA SER A 137 -4.19 3.64 12.38
C SER A 137 -5.33 4.66 12.53
N LYS A 138 -5.26 5.78 11.80
CA LYS A 138 -6.22 6.87 11.87
C LYS A 138 -6.79 7.14 10.49
N ALA A 139 -7.99 7.72 10.44
CA ALA A 139 -8.59 8.11 9.17
C ALA A 139 -7.67 9.08 8.44
N ASN A 140 -7.33 8.75 7.20
CA ASN A 140 -6.53 9.58 6.29
C ASN A 140 -7.31 9.95 5.02
N SER A 141 -8.52 9.43 4.85
CA SER A 141 -9.37 9.67 3.69
C SER A 141 -10.30 10.88 3.85
N ILE A 142 -10.79 11.13 5.07
CA ILE A 142 -11.76 12.17 5.41
C ILE A 142 -11.26 12.91 6.65
N ASP A 143 -11.34 14.24 6.65
CA ASP A 143 -10.95 15.04 7.82
C ASP A 143 -12.09 15.18 8.86
N THR A 144 -11.78 15.78 10.02
CA THR A 144 -12.73 15.94 11.13
C THR A 144 -13.87 16.91 10.82
N SER A 145 -13.83 17.60 9.69
CA SER A 145 -14.90 18.47 9.21
C SER A 145 -15.76 17.81 8.13
N GLY A 146 -15.57 16.52 7.87
CA GLY A 146 -16.36 15.78 6.88
C GLY A 146 -15.92 16.04 5.43
N ARG A 147 -14.70 16.56 5.21
CA ARG A 147 -14.19 16.80 3.85
C ARG A 147 -13.40 15.59 3.38
N ALA A 148 -13.66 15.13 2.16
CA ALA A 148 -12.85 14.10 1.50
C ALA A 148 -11.48 14.68 1.11
N ARG A 149 -10.40 14.03 1.53
CA ARG A 149 -9.03 14.51 1.37
C ARG A 149 -8.19 13.64 0.44
N ALA A 150 -8.49 12.35 0.32
CA ALA A 150 -7.68 11.42 -0.46
C ALA A 150 -7.67 11.73 -1.96
N THR A 151 -8.82 11.71 -2.64
CA THR A 151 -8.90 11.76 -4.11
C THR A 151 -9.42 13.10 -4.65
N ASP A 152 -9.50 13.21 -5.98
CA ASP A 152 -10.08 14.36 -6.67
C ASP A 152 -11.53 14.63 -6.26
N GLY A 153 -11.72 15.75 -5.58
CA GLY A 153 -12.99 16.46 -5.49
C GLY A 153 -12.67 17.89 -5.10
N ALA A 154 -12.77 18.85 -6.03
CA ALA A 154 -12.34 20.25 -5.86
C ALA A 154 -12.87 20.81 -4.52
N ASP A 155 -12.01 21.07 -3.53
CA ASP A 155 -12.42 21.68 -2.26
C ASP A 155 -13.66 21.07 -1.60
N SER A 156 -13.70 19.72 -1.52
CA SER A 156 -14.86 18.95 -1.04
C SER A 156 -15.50 19.60 0.19
N LYS A 157 -16.66 20.23 0.00
CA LYS A 157 -17.43 20.82 1.10
C LYS A 157 -17.67 19.73 2.16
N PRO A 158 -17.77 20.11 3.44
CA PRO A 158 -18.26 19.20 4.47
C PRO A 158 -19.47 18.40 3.95
N ASP A 159 -19.34 17.08 3.85
CA ASP A 159 -20.46 16.23 3.50
C ASP A 159 -21.21 15.90 4.78
N GLN A 160 -22.41 16.47 4.92
CA GLN A 160 -23.24 16.24 6.10
C GLN A 160 -23.54 14.74 6.30
N LYS A 161 -23.64 13.96 5.22
CA LYS A 161 -23.85 12.50 5.34
C LYS A 161 -22.66 11.80 5.96
N LEU A 162 -21.44 12.28 5.74
CA LEU A 162 -20.25 11.75 6.42
C LEU A 162 -20.24 12.18 7.89
N ILE A 163 -20.56 13.46 8.16
CA ILE A 163 -20.61 14.01 9.52
C ILE A 163 -21.64 13.30 10.38
N ASP A 164 -22.82 13.01 9.85
CA ASP A 164 -23.89 12.29 10.56
C ASP A 164 -23.45 10.87 10.99
N ASN A 165 -22.40 10.33 10.36
CA ASN A 165 -21.82 9.02 10.65
C ASN A 165 -20.55 9.09 11.50
N PHE A 166 -20.14 10.26 11.97
CA PHE A 166 -19.00 10.40 12.85
C PHE A 166 -19.26 9.87 14.27
N PHE A 167 -18.20 9.42 14.90
CA PHE A 167 -18.22 9.14 16.33
C PHE A 167 -18.04 10.43 17.14
N PRO A 168 -18.52 10.49 18.40
CA PRO A 168 -18.25 11.65 19.26
C PRO A 168 -16.74 11.96 19.40
N ASN A 169 -15.88 10.95 19.31
CA ASN A 169 -14.41 11.07 19.36
C ASN A 169 -13.75 11.11 17.98
N GLN A 170 -14.45 11.52 16.92
CA GLN A 170 -13.90 11.51 15.54
C GLN A 170 -12.55 12.21 15.42
N LYS A 171 -12.36 13.30 16.18
CA LYS A 171 -11.12 14.08 16.19
C LYS A 171 -9.91 13.25 16.64
N ASP A 172 -10.10 12.29 17.53
CA ASP A 172 -9.00 11.49 18.10
C ASP A 172 -8.56 10.37 17.15
N ILE A 173 -9.51 9.85 16.36
CA ILE A 173 -9.31 8.75 15.41
C ILE A 173 -9.02 9.22 13.98
N THR A 174 -8.96 10.53 13.74
CA THR A 174 -8.66 11.12 12.41
C THR A 174 -7.27 11.73 12.43
N ASN A 175 -6.50 11.57 11.35
CA ASN A 175 -5.22 12.25 11.22
C ASN A 175 -5.43 13.77 11.17
N THR A 176 -4.48 14.51 11.75
CA THR A 176 -4.45 15.97 11.61
C THR A 176 -3.73 16.34 10.32
N ASN A 177 -4.10 17.50 9.73
CA ASN A 177 -3.42 18.07 8.56
C ASN A 177 -3.32 17.13 7.35
N ILE A 178 -4.35 16.32 7.09
CA ILE A 178 -4.40 15.43 5.93
C ILE A 178 -4.22 16.26 4.65
N PRO A 179 -3.17 16.04 3.83
CA PRO A 179 -2.97 16.80 2.61
C PRO A 179 -4.14 16.59 1.65
N TYR A 180 -4.44 17.60 0.85
CA TYR A 180 -5.56 17.54 -0.07
C TYR A 180 -5.16 16.85 -1.38
N LYS A 181 -5.99 15.92 -1.86
CA LYS A 181 -5.73 15.07 -3.03
C LYS A 181 -4.45 14.23 -2.93
N TRP A 182 -4.06 13.84 -1.72
CA TRP A 182 -2.82 13.07 -1.52
C TRP A 182 -2.83 11.75 -2.31
N ASP A 183 -4.00 11.14 -2.50
CA ASP A 183 -4.22 9.87 -3.18
C ASP A 183 -4.61 10.04 -4.65
N THR A 184 -3.86 10.87 -5.37
CA THR A 184 -4.01 11.05 -6.82
C THR A 184 -2.69 10.83 -7.53
N ALA A 185 -2.72 10.37 -8.78
CA ALA A 185 -1.52 9.93 -9.50
C ALA A 185 -0.41 11.01 -9.61
N ASN A 186 -0.80 12.28 -9.66
CA ASN A 186 0.09 13.43 -9.84
C ASN A 186 0.33 14.24 -8.56
N SER A 187 -0.18 13.80 -7.40
CA SER A 187 -0.03 14.57 -6.17
C SER A 187 1.42 14.56 -5.67
N PRO A 188 1.95 15.71 -5.21
CA PRO A 188 3.23 15.73 -4.51
C PRO A 188 3.15 15.04 -3.13
N ASP A 189 1.93 14.87 -2.58
CA ASP A 189 1.69 14.32 -1.26
C ASP A 189 1.38 12.82 -1.27
N ARG A 190 1.65 12.10 -2.38
CA ARG A 190 1.40 10.65 -2.49
C ARG A 190 2.12 9.82 -1.44
N TYR A 191 3.23 10.33 -0.89
CA TYR A 191 3.94 9.70 0.22
C TYR A 191 3.04 9.53 1.46
N TYR A 192 2.03 10.41 1.62
CA TYR A 192 1.22 10.50 2.82
C TYR A 192 0.41 9.24 3.11
N GLY A 193 -0.02 8.49 2.10
CA GLY A 193 -0.65 7.17 2.28
C GLY A 193 0.19 6.04 1.72
N ALA A 194 1.52 6.16 1.77
CA ALA A 194 2.44 5.17 1.24
C ALA A 194 3.39 4.60 2.29
N GLY A 195 3.79 3.36 2.06
CA GLY A 195 4.94 2.71 2.70
C GLY A 195 5.81 2.01 1.65
N LEU A 196 6.90 1.41 2.09
CA LEU A 196 7.82 0.66 1.23
C LEU A 196 7.94 -0.79 1.68
N ILE A 197 8.29 -1.64 0.73
CA ILE A 197 8.79 -3.00 0.96
C ILE A 197 10.21 -3.03 0.41
N ALA A 198 11.21 -3.12 1.29
CA ALA A 198 12.57 -3.42 0.87
C ALA A 198 12.65 -4.87 0.41
N LEU A 199 12.99 -5.11 -0.85
CA LEU A 199 13.06 -6.44 -1.43
C LEU A 199 14.36 -7.15 -1.02
N ASN A 200 14.27 -8.46 -0.79
CA ASN A 200 15.43 -9.29 -0.50
C ASN A 200 15.19 -10.73 -0.99
N GLY A 201 16.07 -11.22 -1.86
CA GLY A 201 15.96 -12.55 -2.45
C GLY A 201 15.23 -12.55 -3.80
N SER A 202 14.78 -13.74 -4.22
CA SER A 202 14.19 -13.97 -5.54
C SER A 202 12.68 -13.84 -5.62
N ASP A 203 12.00 -13.96 -4.48
CA ASP A 203 10.55 -14.03 -4.39
C ASP A 203 10.07 -13.12 -3.27
N LEU A 204 8.93 -12.45 -3.47
CA LEU A 204 8.26 -11.65 -2.43
C LEU A 204 6.89 -12.26 -2.17
N THR A 205 6.53 -12.51 -0.92
CA THR A 205 5.15 -12.89 -0.55
C THR A 205 4.52 -11.81 0.30
N ILE A 206 3.35 -11.33 -0.12
CA ILE A 206 2.55 -10.36 0.61
C ILE A 206 1.10 -10.80 0.72
N LYS A 207 0.38 -10.15 1.62
CA LYS A 207 -1.07 -10.17 1.71
C LYS A 207 -1.60 -8.76 1.55
N VAL A 208 -2.62 -8.59 0.73
CA VAL A 208 -3.35 -7.34 0.54
C VAL A 208 -4.80 -7.54 0.95
N ASP A 209 -5.25 -6.78 1.94
CA ASP A 209 -6.60 -6.87 2.50
C ASP A 209 -7.09 -5.52 3.05
N VAL A 210 -8.38 -5.45 3.38
CA VAL A 210 -8.91 -4.34 4.18
C VAL A 210 -9.13 -4.87 5.59
N LYS A 211 -8.36 -4.36 6.55
CA LYS A 211 -8.47 -4.72 7.96
C LYS A 211 -9.71 -4.03 8.55
N ASN A 212 -10.55 -4.81 9.22
CA ASN A 212 -11.78 -4.34 9.87
C ASN A 212 -12.13 -5.16 11.14
N ASP A 213 -11.14 -5.82 11.72
CA ASP A 213 -11.25 -6.62 12.96
C ASP A 213 -11.36 -5.77 14.24
N ASP A 214 -10.96 -4.49 14.16
CA ASP A 214 -11.10 -3.48 15.23
C ASP A 214 -12.39 -2.65 15.11
N ARG A 215 -13.24 -3.01 14.18
CA ARG A 215 -14.47 -2.29 13.84
C ARG A 215 -15.47 -2.33 15.00
N PRO A 216 -16.00 -1.18 15.46
CA PRO A 216 -17.03 -1.14 16.49
C PRO A 216 -18.33 -1.83 16.04
N ASN A 217 -19.07 -2.41 16.98
CA ASN A 217 -20.39 -3.00 16.70
C ASN A 217 -21.36 -1.97 16.08
N GLY A 218 -22.17 -2.43 15.12
CA GLY A 218 -23.18 -1.59 14.46
C GLY A 218 -22.62 -0.60 13.44
N THR A 219 -21.40 -0.80 12.97
CA THR A 219 -20.84 -0.07 11.82
C THR A 219 -20.95 -0.89 10.54
N GLU A 220 -20.62 -0.31 9.39
CA GLU A 220 -20.55 -1.02 8.11
C GLU A 220 -19.08 -1.22 7.70
N PRO A 221 -18.67 -2.44 7.34
CA PRO A 221 -17.30 -2.70 6.91
C PRO A 221 -17.03 -2.15 5.51
N TRP A 222 -15.88 -1.52 5.33
CA TRP A 222 -15.28 -1.32 4.02
C TRP A 222 -14.49 -2.56 3.64
N ASN A 223 -14.75 -3.13 2.47
CA ASN A 223 -14.14 -4.39 2.03
C ASN A 223 -13.61 -4.33 0.59
N ALA A 224 -13.46 -3.12 0.03
CA ALA A 224 -12.95 -2.92 -1.32
C ALA A 224 -11.67 -2.09 -1.28
N GLN A 225 -10.75 -2.31 -2.20
CA GLN A 225 -9.56 -1.47 -2.34
C GLN A 225 -9.01 -1.57 -3.75
N TRP A 226 -8.35 -0.51 -4.21
CA TRP A 226 -7.49 -0.57 -5.38
C TRP A 226 -6.04 -0.65 -4.91
N ALA A 227 -5.41 -1.79 -5.12
CA ALA A 227 -4.00 -1.98 -4.81
C ALA A 227 -3.14 -1.93 -6.08
N ASN A 228 -2.06 -1.16 -6.04
CA ASN A 228 -1.02 -1.17 -7.05
C ASN A 228 0.38 -1.10 -6.42
N PHE A 229 1.36 -1.60 -7.16
CA PHE A 229 2.75 -1.64 -6.72
C PHE A 229 3.60 -0.92 -7.76
N GLY A 230 4.45 -0.02 -7.28
CA GLY A 230 5.34 0.75 -8.14
C GLY A 230 6.75 0.79 -7.58
N THR A 231 7.72 1.18 -8.40
CA THR A 231 9.09 1.44 -7.98
C THR A 231 9.37 2.93 -7.78
N ILE A 232 8.42 3.80 -8.11
CA ILE A 232 8.48 5.24 -7.82
C ILE A 232 8.21 5.42 -6.32
N ILE A 233 9.26 5.71 -5.57
CA ILE A 233 9.17 6.13 -4.17
C ILE A 233 8.74 7.59 -4.17
N PRO A 234 7.54 7.94 -3.65
CA PRO A 234 7.13 9.34 -3.55
C PRO A 234 8.06 10.09 -2.60
N GLU A 235 8.53 11.25 -3.03
CA GLU A 235 9.34 12.12 -2.17
C GLU A 235 8.47 12.65 -1.02
N THR A 236 9.03 12.75 0.19
CA THR A 236 8.43 13.51 1.29
C THR A 236 8.94 14.95 1.18
N PRO A 237 8.09 15.93 0.81
CA PRO A 237 8.50 17.33 0.73
C PRO A 237 8.94 17.86 2.10
N ASN A 238 9.87 18.83 2.09
CA ASN A 238 10.30 19.55 3.29
C ASN A 238 10.85 18.67 4.43
N ILE A 239 11.49 17.53 4.12
CA ILE A 239 12.32 16.84 5.12
C ILE A 239 13.44 17.80 5.54
N ASN A 240 13.28 18.42 6.71
CA ASN A 240 14.42 18.91 7.47
C ASN A 240 15.28 17.69 7.78
N ARG A 241 16.29 17.44 6.96
CA ARG A 241 17.31 16.42 7.26
C ARG A 241 18.02 16.92 8.52
N PRO A 242 17.90 16.23 9.67
CA PRO A 242 18.61 16.69 10.86
C PRO A 242 20.10 16.73 10.53
N GLU A 243 20.76 17.87 10.80
CA GLU A 243 22.22 17.88 10.85
C GLU A 243 22.63 16.96 11.98
N LEU A 244 23.36 15.90 11.64
CA LEU A 244 23.92 14.99 12.61
C LEU A 244 25.07 15.70 13.32
N THR A 245 24.82 16.24 14.51
CA THR A 245 25.88 16.71 15.40
C THR A 245 26.31 15.56 16.31
N VAL A 246 27.50 15.00 16.04
CA VAL A 246 28.10 13.97 16.90
C VAL A 246 28.94 14.67 17.97
N HIS A 247 28.51 14.61 19.23
CA HIS A 247 29.33 15.02 20.37
C HIS A 247 30.09 13.82 20.93
N TYR A 248 31.41 13.82 20.81
CA TYR A 248 32.28 12.82 21.45
C TYR A 248 32.82 13.37 22.77
N HIS A 249 32.80 12.55 23.82
CA HIS A 249 33.34 12.87 25.15
C HIS A 249 34.68 12.18 25.44
N HIS A 250 35.36 11.60 24.44
CA HIS A 250 36.66 10.95 24.61
C HIS A 250 37.55 11.05 23.36
N THR A 251 38.86 11.15 23.59
CA THR A 251 39.92 11.43 22.59
C THR A 251 40.28 10.29 21.63
N ASN A 252 39.56 9.17 21.63
CA ASN A 252 39.94 7.97 20.86
C ASN A 252 38.93 7.60 19.75
N VAL A 253 38.12 8.54 19.26
CA VAL A 253 37.22 8.29 18.12
C VAL A 253 37.78 8.99 16.89
N ALA A 254 38.22 8.21 15.91
CA ALA A 254 38.49 8.71 14.56
C ALA A 254 37.23 8.52 13.72
N LEU A 255 36.64 9.62 13.25
CA LEU A 255 35.58 9.61 12.25
C LEU A 255 36.24 9.54 10.87
N GLN A 256 35.92 8.51 10.09
CA GLN A 256 36.26 8.44 8.67
C GLN A 256 35.00 8.75 7.85
N HIS A 257 35.15 9.57 6.83
CA HIS A 257 34.12 9.91 5.84
C HIS A 257 34.01 8.85 4.75
#